data_AF-A0A7V1JJX3-F1
#
_entry.id   AF-A0A7V1JJX3-F1
#
_cell.length_a   1.000
_cell.length_b   1.000
_cell.length_c   1.000
_cell.angle_alpha   90.00
_cell.angle_beta   90.00
_cell.angle_gamma   90.00
#
_symmetry.space_group_name_H-M   'P 1'
#
loop_
_entity.id
_entity.type
_entity.pdbx_description
1 polymer ?
#
loop_
_entity_poly.entity_id
_entity_poly.type
_entity_poly.pdbx_seq_one_letter_code
_entity_poly.pdbx_strand_id
1 'polypeptide(L)' 'MKGGRRNREGRIQLALKRAFDIVVSVFLLFLFTPLFLVISLLIRLTMGSPVFFRQPRLGYRGRPFTI' A
#
# COMPACT_ATOMS: atom_id res chain seq x y z
N MET A 1 -10.83 -28.44 -24.64
CA MET A 1 -9.58 -27.94 -24.02
C MET A 1 -9.27 -26.52 -24.53
N LYS A 2 -9.58 -25.46 -23.76
CA LYS A 2 -9.23 -24.04 -24.08
C LYS A 2 -8.63 -23.35 -22.85
N GLY A 3 -7.54 -23.90 -22.30
CA GLY A 3 -6.96 -23.47 -21.00
C GLY A 3 -5.69 -22.61 -21.05
N GLY A 4 -5.21 -22.21 -22.24
CA GLY A 4 -3.88 -21.59 -22.37
C GLY A 4 -3.83 -20.05 -22.41
N ARG A 5 -4.86 -19.37 -22.95
CA ARG A 5 -4.81 -17.91 -23.19
C ARG A 5 -5.17 -17.04 -21.98
N ARG A 6 -6.04 -17.52 -21.08
CA ARG A 6 -6.53 -16.76 -19.91
C ARG A 6 -5.41 -16.42 -18.89
N ASN A 7 -4.30 -17.15 -18.90
CA ASN A 7 -3.22 -16.99 -17.93
C ASN A 7 -2.21 -15.89 -18.27
N ARG A 8 -2.04 -15.52 -19.55
CA ARG A 8 -1.06 -14.48 -19.95
C ARG A 8 -1.62 -13.08 -19.75
N GLU A 9 -2.87 -12.88 -20.16
CA GLU A 9 -3.61 -11.63 -19.96
C GLU A 9 -3.71 -11.28 -18.47
N GLY A 10 -4.00 -12.27 -17.61
CA GLY A 10 -4.03 -12.08 -16.16
C GLY A 10 -2.67 -11.68 -15.57
N ARG A 11 -1.55 -12.22 -16.06
CA ARG A 11 -0.21 -11.84 -15.60
C ARG A 11 0.16 -10.41 -15.99
N ILE A 12 -0.15 -10.01 -17.21
CA ILE A 12 0.11 -8.65 -17.69
C ILE A 12 -0.77 -7.65 -16.93
N GLN A 13 -2.05 -7.96 -16.70
CA GLN A 13 -2.95 -7.12 -15.92
C GLN A 13 -2.45 -6.94 -14.47
N LEU A 14 -2.00 -8.01 -13.82
CA LEU A 14 -1.42 -7.94 -12.47
C LEU A 14 -0.13 -7.12 -12.44
N ALA A 15 0.74 -7.25 -13.45
CA ALA A 15 1.97 -6.46 -13.56
C ALA A 15 1.68 -4.97 -13.76
N LEU A 16 0.74 -4.63 -14.65
CA LEU A 16 0.30 -3.25 -14.87
C LEU A 16 -0.35 -2.65 -13.62
N LYS A 17 -1.23 -3.40 -12.95
CA LYS A 17 -1.80 -2.98 -11.67
C LYS A 17 -0.71 -2.71 -10.63
N ARG A 18 0.29 -3.59 -10.54
CA ARG A 18 1.40 -3.40 -9.59
C ARG A 18 2.21 -2.15 -9.91
N ALA A 19 2.51 -1.90 -11.18
CA ALA A 19 3.22 -0.69 -11.60
C ALA A 19 2.42 0.57 -11.28
N PHE A 20 1.12 0.58 -11.60
CA PHE A 20 0.20 1.66 -11.26
C PHE A 20 0.14 1.92 -9.75
N ASP A 21 -0.09 0.87 -8.95
CA ASP A 21 -0.19 0.97 -7.49
C ASP A 21 1.10 1.58 -6.91
N ILE A 22 2.29 1.24 -7.43
CA ILE A 22 3.57 1.80 -6.98
C ILE A 22 3.70 3.28 -7.37
N VAL A 23 3.49 3.61 -8.64
CA VAL A 23 3.68 4.99 -9.15
C VAL A 23 2.73 5.95 -8.45
N VAL A 24 1.45 5.58 -8.34
CA VAL A 24 0.44 6.42 -7.68
C VAL A 24 0.72 6.54 -6.19
N SER A 25 1.08 5.45 -5.50
CA SER A 25 1.40 5.52 -4.07
C SER A 25 2.61 6.41 -3.79
N VAL A 26 3.68 6.32 -4.58
CA VAL A 26 4.87 7.17 -4.41
C VAL A 26 4.52 8.63 -4.67
N PHE A 27 3.78 8.93 -5.74
CA PHE A 27 3.34 10.29 -6.06
C PHE A 27 2.49 10.89 -4.94
N LEU A 28 1.48 10.16 -4.45
CA LEU A 28 0.61 10.64 -3.38
C LEU A 28 1.36 10.79 -2.05
N LEU A 29 2.26 9.86 -1.71
CA LEU A 29 3.09 9.98 -0.51
C LEU A 29 3.95 11.24 -0.57
N PHE A 30 4.61 11.51 -1.70
CA PHE A 30 5.41 12.71 -1.87
C PHE A 30 4.55 13.98 -1.74
N LEU A 31 3.41 14.02 -2.43
CA LEU A 31 2.49 15.16 -2.41
C LEU A 31 1.94 15.45 -1.01
N PHE A 32 1.57 14.42 -0.25
CA PHE A 32 0.98 14.55 1.09
C PHE A 32 1.98 14.48 2.25
N THR A 33 3.28 14.31 1.98
CA THR A 33 4.33 14.30 3.02
C THR A 33 4.26 15.49 3.97
N PRO A 34 4.19 16.76 3.53
CA PRO A 34 4.16 17.89 4.45
C PRO A 34 2.93 17.85 5.38
N LEU A 35 1.76 17.45 4.86
CA LEU A 35 0.54 17.30 5.65
C LEU A 35 0.70 16.20 6.70
N PHE A 36 1.19 15.02 6.32
CA PHE A 36 1.40 13.91 7.25
C PHE A 36 2.44 14.23 8.32
N LEU A 37 3.47 15.03 8.01
CA LEU A 37 4.45 15.50 9.00
C LEU A 37 3.79 16.39 10.07
N VAL A 38 2.95 17.34 9.67
CA VAL A 38 2.21 18.20 10.60
C VAL A 38 1.29 17.36 11.50
N ILE A 39 0.50 16.47 10.91
CA ILE A 39 -0.40 15.57 11.67
C ILE A 39 0.40 14.69 12.65
N SER A 40 1.51 14.11 12.19
CA SER A 40 2.38 13.26 13.02
C SER A 40 2.93 14.02 14.22
N LEU A 41 3.34 15.28 14.03
CA LEU A 41 3.82 16.14 15.11
C LEU A 41 2.70 16.47 16.10
N LEU A 42 1.50 16.82 15.61
CA LEU A 42 0.35 17.12 16.47
C LEU A 42 -0.06 15.92 17.33
N ILE A 43 -0.11 14.71 16.75
CA ILE A 43 -0.37 13.47 17.51
C ILE A 43 0.71 13.29 18.58
N ARG A 44 1.98 13.50 18.22
CA ARG A 44 3.10 13.33 19.15
C ARG A 44 3.03 14.28 20.34
N LEU A 45 2.61 15.52 20.11
CA LEU A 45 2.53 16.55 21.16
C LEU A 45 1.29 16.41 22.04
N THR A 46 0.17 15.94 21.50
CA THR A 46 -1.11 15.89 22.23
C THR A 46 -1.42 14.53 22.85
N MET A 47 -1.01 13.42 22.20
CA MET A 47 -1.33 12.04 22.62
C MET A 47 -0.08 11.24 23.00
N GLY A 48 1.13 11.72 22.69
CA GLY A 48 2.37 11.02 22.96
C GLY A 48 2.77 10.04 21.85
N SER A 49 3.19 8.82 22.22
CA SER A 49 3.75 7.83 21.29
C SER A 49 3.00 6.50 21.44
N PRO A 50 2.82 5.70 20.37
CA PRO A 50 3.32 5.85 18.98
C PRO A 50 2.36 6.60 18.03
N VAL A 51 2.93 7.22 16.99
CA VAL A 51 2.14 7.89 15.93
C VAL A 51 1.46 6.89 15.00
N PHE A 52 2.10 5.74 14.74
CA PHE A 52 1.59 4.70 13.86
C PHE A 52 1.03 3.51 14.65
N PHE A 53 -0.19 3.10 14.30
CA PHE A 53 -0.77 1.83 14.72
C PHE A 53 -0.29 0.70 13.81
N ARG A 54 -0.18 -0.52 14.34
CA ARG A 54 0.28 -1.70 13.59
C ARG A 54 -0.64 -2.88 13.85
N GLN A 55 -1.24 -3.44 12.80
CA GLN A 55 -2.13 -4.60 12.90
C GLN A 55 -1.81 -5.69 11.85
N PRO A 56 -1.62 -6.96 12.24
CA PRO A 56 -1.45 -8.05 11.28
C PRO A 56 -2.75 -8.35 10.53
N ARG A 57 -2.64 -8.59 9.22
CA ARG A 57 -3.72 -8.99 8.32
C ARG A 57 -3.24 -10.06 7.34
N LEU A 58 -4.13 -10.94 6.89
CA LEU A 58 -3.84 -11.89 5.82
C LEU A 58 -3.78 -11.16 4.48
N GLY A 59 -2.66 -11.28 3.76
CA GLY A 59 -2.39 -10.60 2.49
C GLY A 59 -2.37 -11.55 1.30
N TYR A 60 -1.60 -11.17 0.28
CA TYR A 60 -1.51 -11.90 -0.98
C TYR A 60 -1.11 -13.36 -0.76
N ARG A 61 -1.92 -14.31 -1.28
CA ARG A 61 -1.75 -15.76 -1.10
C ARG A 61 -1.70 -16.20 0.38
N GLY A 62 -2.43 -15.51 1.25
CA GLY A 62 -2.51 -15.84 2.67
C GLY A 62 -1.26 -15.48 3.47
N ARG A 63 -0.29 -14.77 2.87
CA ARG A 63 0.90 -14.31 3.59
C ARG A 63 0.53 -13.16 4.52
N PRO A 64 0.79 -13.26 5.84
CA PRO A 64 0.52 -12.16 6.76
C PRO A 64 1.33 -10.91 6.38
N PHE A 65 0.73 -9.73 6.60
CA PHE A 65 1.39 -8.44 6.52
C PHE A 65 0.84 -7.51 7.61
N THR A 66 1.62 -6.51 8.01
CA THR A 66 1.20 -5.51 9.00
C THR A 66 0.73 -4.27 8.26
N ILE A 67 -0.50 -3.82 8.54
CA ILE A 67 -0.99 -2.48 8.21
C ILE A 67 -0.52 -1.53 9.29
#